data_AF-A0A820EN30-F1
#
_entry.id   AF-A0A820EN30-F1
#
_cell.length_a   1.000
_cell.length_b   1.000
_cell.length_c   1.000
_cell.angle_alpha   90.00
_cell.angle_beta   90.00
_cell.angle_gamma   90.00
#
_symmetry.space_group_name_H-M   'P 1'
#
loop_
_entity.id
_entity.type
_entity.pdbx_description
1 polymer ?
#
loop_
_entity_poly.entity_id
_entity_poly.type
_entity_poly.pdbx_seq_one_letter_code
_entity_poly.pdbx_strand_id
1 'polypeptide(L)'
;GMAAFALGNDIKQSLDQDSLCIFRGYMTCVAYNLQNYSYLLQAMHRYVAVVYPSRLYYQSVRFQIAMIFLTWIFGIICPIPIVLTGQIKYDVDNQICEMPLGFSFVLILFVFYAYLIPIGGIVFIYLKLVRYVKEIHKRVIAVNTLAHVQRELKMVQRVVILVSILVALGVPYIVFLVMSFFTSAPKYYSRIAYTFADISVMSVMIALFQFTDPIKTYIMRTINRRPNTVVAIRT
;
A
#
# COMPACT_ATOMS: atom_id res chain seq x y z
N GLY A 1 -1.05 -33.98 28.45
CA GLY A 1 -1.13 -33.95 26.99
C GLY A 1 -2.24 -33.02 26.60
N MET A 2 -1.94 -31.92 25.91
CA MET A 2 -2.96 -31.00 25.41
C MET A 2 -3.54 -31.60 24.13
N ALA A 3 -4.83 -31.96 24.16
CA ALA A 3 -5.56 -32.32 22.96
C ALA A 3 -5.66 -31.07 22.07
N ALA A 4 -4.89 -31.05 20.99
CA ALA A 4 -5.03 -30.04 19.96
C ALA A 4 -6.39 -30.27 19.28
N PHE A 5 -7.32 -29.32 19.46
CA PHE A 5 -8.52 -29.24 18.64
C PHE A 5 -8.07 -28.85 17.22
N ALA A 6 -7.71 -29.84 16.40
CA ALA A 6 -7.56 -29.66 14.97
C ALA A 6 -8.96 -29.79 14.36
N LEU A 7 -9.46 -28.74 13.71
CA LEU A 7 -10.69 -28.89 12.93
C LEU A 7 -10.42 -29.91 11.82
N GLY A 8 -11.39 -30.78 11.51
CA GLY A 8 -11.24 -31.74 10.40
C GLY A 8 -10.92 -31.07 9.06
N ASN A 9 -11.28 -29.79 8.91
CA ASN A 9 -10.93 -28.97 7.76
C ASN A 9 -9.41 -28.66 7.70
N ASP A 10 -8.75 -28.45 8.84
CA ASP A 10 -7.30 -28.18 8.91
C ASP A 10 -6.49 -29.44 8.56
N ILE A 11 -6.98 -30.62 8.99
CA ILE A 11 -6.37 -31.91 8.64
C ILE A 11 -6.50 -32.14 7.13
N LYS A 12 -7.70 -31.92 6.57
CA LYS A 12 -7.94 -32.07 5.12
C LYS A 12 -7.08 -31.12 4.30
N GLN A 13 -6.96 -29.86 4.72
CA GLN A 13 -6.17 -28.83 4.04
C GLN A 13 -4.65 -29.02 4.20
N SER A 14 -4.20 -29.78 5.20
CA SER A 14 -2.79 -30.18 5.35
C SER A 14 -2.40 -31.37 4.46
N LEU A 15 -3.37 -32.21 4.09
CA LEU A 15 -3.17 -33.43 3.29
C LEU A 15 -3.44 -33.21 1.80
N ASP A 16 -4.42 -32.38 1.45
CA ASP A 16 -4.70 -31.96 0.07
C ASP A 16 -4.07 -30.60 -0.21
N GLN A 17 -3.31 -30.52 -1.32
CA GLN A 17 -2.74 -29.27 -1.80
C GLN A 17 -3.86 -28.38 -2.38
N ASP A 18 -4.56 -27.66 -1.49
CA ASP A 18 -5.73 -26.86 -1.85
C ASP A 18 -5.36 -25.75 -2.84
N SER A 19 -5.89 -25.84 -4.07
CA SER A 19 -5.72 -24.82 -5.11
C SER A 19 -6.21 -23.43 -4.66
N LEU A 20 -7.23 -23.39 -3.82
CA LEU A 20 -7.74 -22.17 -3.19
C LEU A 20 -6.72 -21.52 -2.23
N CYS A 21 -5.89 -22.33 -1.57
CA CYS A 21 -4.86 -21.85 -0.66
C CYS A 21 -3.78 -21.08 -1.43
N ILE A 22 -3.29 -21.69 -2.51
CA ILE A 22 -2.31 -21.08 -3.41
C ILE A 22 -2.87 -19.80 -4.03
N PHE A 23 -4.12 -19.83 -4.48
CA PHE A 23 -4.79 -18.66 -5.05
C PHE A 23 -4.90 -17.50 -4.04
N ARG A 24 -5.29 -17.77 -2.79
CA ARG A 24 -5.38 -16.75 -1.73
C ARG A 24 -4.03 -16.14 -1.39
N GLY A 25 -2.99 -16.96 -1.25
CA GLY A 25 -1.64 -16.48 -1.00
C GLY A 25 -1.14 -15.60 -2.15
N TYR A 26 -1.35 -16.03 -3.40
CA TYR A 26 -0.99 -15.26 -4.58
C TYR A 26 -1.71 -13.92 -4.66
N MET A 27 -3.04 -13.90 -4.48
CA MET A 27 -3.83 -12.67 -4.49
C MET A 27 -3.38 -11.67 -3.42
N THR A 28 -2.96 -12.17 -2.25
CA THR A 28 -2.41 -11.34 -1.18
C THR A 28 -1.09 -10.69 -1.59
N CYS A 29 -0.17 -11.45 -2.20
CA CYS A 29 1.09 -10.92 -2.74
C CYS A 29 0.84 -9.87 -3.82
N VAL A 30 -0.09 -10.12 -4.75
CA VAL A 30 -0.46 -9.18 -5.81
C VAL A 30 -1.05 -7.90 -5.21
N ALA A 31 -1.99 -8.00 -4.27
CA ALA A 31 -2.64 -6.86 -3.64
C ALA A 31 -1.62 -5.96 -2.93
N TYR A 32 -0.73 -6.54 -2.13
CA TYR A 32 0.29 -5.80 -1.39
C TYR A 32 1.27 -5.09 -2.35
N ASN A 33 1.72 -5.80 -3.38
CA ASN A 33 2.64 -5.27 -4.38
C ASN A 33 1.98 -4.10 -5.15
N LEU A 34 0.75 -4.30 -5.62
CA LEU A 34 0.00 -3.29 -6.35
C LEU A 34 -0.26 -2.03 -5.51
N GLN A 35 -0.56 -2.19 -4.23
CA GLN A 35 -0.73 -1.08 -3.29
C GLN A 35 0.54 -0.25 -3.16
N ASN A 36 1.69 -0.89 -2.91
CA ASN A 36 2.97 -0.19 -2.73
C ASN A 36 3.40 0.56 -3.99
N TYR A 37 3.28 -0.08 -5.16
CA TYR A 37 3.60 0.60 -6.43
C TYR A 37 2.59 1.69 -6.79
N SER A 38 1.33 1.58 -6.37
CA SER A 38 0.36 2.67 -6.53
C SER A 38 0.77 3.91 -5.72
N TYR A 39 1.29 3.73 -4.49
CA TYR A 39 1.82 4.86 -3.71
C TYR A 39 3.09 5.45 -4.33
N LEU A 40 3.96 4.62 -4.89
CA LEU A 40 5.14 5.08 -5.63
C LEU A 40 4.73 5.91 -6.87
N LEU A 41 3.77 5.42 -7.65
CA LEU A 41 3.26 6.12 -8.83
C LEU A 41 2.63 7.47 -8.45
N GLN A 42 1.86 7.51 -7.36
CA GLN A 42 1.32 8.77 -6.82
C GLN A 42 2.42 9.75 -6.42
N ALA A 43 3.50 9.27 -5.78
CA ALA A 43 4.65 10.11 -5.43
C ALA A 43 5.36 10.64 -6.68
N MET A 44 5.57 9.81 -7.70
CA MET A 44 6.17 10.21 -8.98
C MET A 44 5.33 11.27 -9.69
N HIS A 45 4.01 11.06 -9.79
CA HIS A 45 3.11 12.02 -10.42
C HIS A 45 3.20 13.39 -9.75
N ARG A 46 3.16 13.43 -8.40
CA ARG A 46 3.28 14.68 -7.63
C ARG A 46 4.63 15.36 -7.83
N TYR A 47 5.71 14.57 -7.84
CA TYR A 47 7.04 15.11 -8.10
C TYR A 47 7.13 15.79 -9.46
N VAL A 48 6.59 15.15 -10.51
CA VAL A 48 6.56 15.74 -11.85
C VAL A 48 5.68 16.98 -11.90
N ALA A 49 4.52 16.97 -11.24
CA ALA A 49 3.63 18.13 -11.17
C ALA A 49 4.29 19.35 -10.52
N VAL A 50 5.02 19.15 -9.42
CA VAL A 50 5.66 20.24 -8.66
C VAL A 50 6.96 20.71 -9.29
N VAL A 51 7.84 19.79 -9.72
CA VAL A 51 9.19 20.13 -10.18
C VAL A 51 9.22 20.48 -11.67
N TYR A 52 8.34 19.86 -12.46
CA TYR A 52 8.30 20.04 -13.92
C TYR A 52 6.89 20.44 -14.41
N PRO A 53 6.34 21.58 -13.95
CA PRO A 53 5.00 22.01 -14.32
C PRO A 53 4.84 22.25 -15.83
N SER A 54 5.93 22.58 -16.53
CA SER A 54 5.92 22.81 -17.99
C SER A 54 5.83 21.53 -18.83
N ARG A 55 6.04 20.34 -18.24
CA ARG A 55 6.03 19.07 -18.97
C ARG A 55 4.64 18.42 -18.94
N LEU A 56 3.71 19.02 -19.67
CA LEU A 56 2.29 18.60 -19.73
C LEU A 56 2.10 17.14 -20.19
N TYR A 57 3.01 16.59 -20.99
CA TYR A 57 2.93 15.20 -21.46
C TYR A 57 2.82 14.19 -20.31
N TYR A 58 3.69 14.30 -19.30
CA TYR A 58 3.70 13.39 -18.15
C TYR A 58 2.49 13.58 -17.23
N GLN A 59 1.84 14.73 -17.29
CA GLN A 59 0.62 15.03 -16.53
C GLN A 59 -0.65 14.66 -17.32
N SER A 60 -0.52 14.22 -18.57
CA SER A 60 -1.66 13.87 -19.40
C SER A 60 -2.38 12.64 -18.85
N VAL A 61 -3.72 12.66 -18.92
CA VAL A 61 -4.57 11.53 -18.48
C VAL A 61 -4.19 10.24 -19.20
N ARG A 62 -3.85 10.31 -20.48
CA ARG A 62 -3.42 9.15 -21.28
C ARG A 62 -2.14 8.52 -20.71
N PHE A 63 -1.15 9.33 -20.36
CA PHE A 63 0.08 8.83 -19.74
C PHE A 63 -0.18 8.24 -18.35
N GLN A 64 -1.01 8.89 -17.54
CA GLN A 64 -1.36 8.38 -16.21
C GLN A 64 -2.09 7.04 -16.28
N ILE A 65 -3.05 6.89 -17.19
CA ILE A 65 -3.74 5.60 -17.41
C ILE A 65 -2.76 4.52 -17.88
N ALA A 66 -1.85 4.85 -18.81
CA ALA A 66 -0.83 3.91 -19.27
C ALA A 66 0.08 3.45 -18.12
N MET A 67 0.54 4.36 -17.26
CA MET A 67 1.38 4.03 -16.11
C MET A 67 0.64 3.17 -15.07
N ILE A 68 -0.65 3.44 -14.83
CA ILE A 68 -1.48 2.60 -13.97
C ILE A 68 -1.57 1.20 -14.57
N PHE A 69 -1.89 1.08 -15.85
CA PHE A 69 -2.01 -0.22 -16.53
C PHE A 69 -0.69 -1.02 -16.47
N LEU A 70 0.45 -0.37 -16.70
CA LEU A 70 1.77 -0.99 -16.53
C LEU A 70 2.01 -1.46 -15.08
N THR A 71 1.58 -0.67 -14.10
CA THR A 71 1.69 -1.04 -12.67
C THR A 71 0.85 -2.27 -12.34
N TRP A 72 -0.34 -2.41 -12.94
CA TRP A 72 -1.18 -3.60 -12.80
C TRP A 72 -0.55 -4.84 -13.42
N ILE A 73 -0.08 -4.74 -14.68
CA ILE A 73 0.62 -5.83 -15.37
C ILE A 73 1.80 -6.30 -14.52
N PHE A 74 2.62 -5.35 -14.06
CA PHE A 74 3.79 -5.63 -13.25
C PHE A 74 3.42 -6.22 -11.89
N GLY A 75 2.39 -5.68 -11.25
CA GLY A 75 1.86 -6.13 -9.96
C GLY A 75 1.40 -7.60 -9.99
N ILE A 76 0.83 -8.03 -11.11
CA ILE A 76 0.33 -9.40 -11.34
C ILE A 76 1.46 -10.34 -11.76
N ILE A 77 2.34 -9.91 -12.69
CA ILE A 77 3.38 -10.80 -13.25
C ILE A 77 4.48 -11.12 -12.23
N CYS A 78 4.93 -10.13 -11.46
CA CYS A 78 6.11 -10.32 -10.61
C CYS A 78 5.93 -11.33 -9.46
N PRO A 79 4.73 -11.53 -8.89
CA PRO A 79 4.50 -12.62 -7.91
C PRO A 79 4.37 -14.03 -8.52
N ILE A 80 4.24 -14.18 -9.84
CA ILE A 80 4.06 -15.50 -10.49
C ILE A 80 5.17 -16.52 -10.14
N PRO A 81 6.47 -16.15 -10.12
CA PRO A 81 7.54 -17.09 -9.75
C PRO A 81 7.35 -17.71 -8.37
N ILE A 82 6.68 -17.05 -7.43
CA ILE A 82 6.39 -17.57 -6.08
C ILE A 82 5.46 -18.79 -6.16
N VAL A 83 4.47 -18.73 -7.06
CA VAL A 83 3.53 -19.82 -7.31
C VAL A 83 4.24 -20.96 -8.05
N LEU A 84 5.01 -20.64 -9.09
CA LEU A 84 5.73 -21.64 -9.90
C LEU A 84 6.79 -22.40 -9.10
N THR A 85 7.38 -21.78 -8.07
CA THR A 85 8.38 -22.41 -7.20
C THR A 85 7.76 -23.14 -6.00
N GLY A 86 6.43 -23.25 -5.93
CA GLY A 86 5.71 -24.01 -4.90
C GLY A 86 5.96 -23.48 -3.49
N GLN A 87 6.23 -22.18 -3.36
CA GLN A 87 6.61 -21.57 -2.08
C GLN A 87 5.40 -21.25 -1.21
N ILE A 88 4.19 -21.19 -1.77
CA ILE A 88 2.96 -20.98 -0.99
C ILE A 88 2.52 -22.32 -0.42
N LYS A 89 2.52 -22.42 0.91
CA LYS A 89 2.11 -23.62 1.64
C LYS A 89 1.10 -23.25 2.72
N TYR A 90 0.23 -24.20 3.04
CA TYR A 90 -0.64 -24.05 4.20
C TYR A 90 0.18 -24.30 5.46
N ASP A 91 0.24 -23.30 6.34
CA ASP A 91 0.84 -23.43 7.66
C ASP A 91 -0.24 -23.85 8.66
N VAL A 92 -0.08 -25.04 9.25
CA VAL A 92 -1.04 -25.63 10.19
C VAL A 92 -1.03 -24.90 11.54
N ASP A 93 0.12 -24.39 11.99
CA ASP A 93 0.21 -23.65 13.25
C ASP A 93 -0.45 -22.27 13.11
N ASN A 94 -0.33 -21.63 11.95
CA ASN A 94 -0.90 -20.30 11.70
C ASN A 94 -2.30 -20.33 11.05
N GLN A 95 -2.75 -21.48 10.54
CA GLN A 95 -4.00 -21.68 9.79
C GLN A 95 -4.16 -20.74 8.57
N ILE A 96 -3.04 -20.39 7.93
CA ILE A 96 -3.01 -19.48 6.79
C ILE A 96 -2.17 -20.04 5.65
N CYS A 97 -2.46 -19.54 4.45
CA CYS A 97 -1.72 -19.87 3.23
C CYS A 97 -0.66 -18.81 3.01
N GLU A 98 0.58 -19.14 3.34
CA GLU A 98 1.67 -18.19 3.32
C GLU A 98 2.94 -18.76 2.69
N MET A 99 3.85 -17.86 2.36
CA MET A 99 5.20 -18.24 2.03
C MET A 99 5.95 -18.48 3.36
N PRO A 100 6.49 -19.68 3.62
CA PRO A 100 7.20 -19.95 4.86
C PRO A 100 8.39 -18.98 4.97
N LEU A 101 8.56 -18.40 6.15
CA LEU A 101 9.60 -17.42 6.46
C LEU A 101 10.95 -18.12 6.65
N GLY A 102 11.43 -18.79 5.60
CA GLY A 102 12.74 -19.41 5.52
C GLY A 102 13.67 -18.68 4.54
N PHE A 103 14.97 -18.92 4.66
CA PHE A 103 15.95 -18.38 3.71
C PHE A 103 15.74 -18.99 2.33
N SER A 104 15.09 -18.23 1.46
CA SER A 104 14.83 -18.58 0.06
C SER A 104 15.19 -17.40 -0.81
N PHE A 105 15.87 -17.67 -1.92
CA PHE A 105 16.20 -16.65 -2.93
C PHE A 105 14.95 -15.90 -3.41
N VAL A 106 13.83 -16.63 -3.55
CA VAL A 106 12.54 -16.06 -3.97
C VAL A 106 12.01 -15.07 -2.92
N LEU A 107 12.17 -15.37 -1.63
CA LEU A 107 11.73 -14.48 -0.54
C LEU A 107 12.54 -13.18 -0.55
N ILE A 108 13.87 -13.29 -0.70
CA ILE A 108 14.75 -12.13 -0.75
C ILE A 108 14.36 -11.23 -1.93
N LEU A 109 14.22 -11.82 -3.12
CA LEU A 109 13.78 -11.07 -4.30
C LEU A 109 12.43 -10.39 -4.06
N PHE A 110 11.47 -11.09 -3.46
CA PHE A 110 10.16 -10.52 -3.14
C PHE A 110 10.26 -9.36 -2.14
N VAL A 111 11.07 -9.46 -1.09
CA VAL A 111 11.28 -8.36 -0.13
C VAL A 111 11.87 -7.12 -0.81
N PHE A 112 12.89 -7.30 -1.64
CA PHE A 112 13.47 -6.18 -2.38
C PHE A 112 12.44 -5.52 -3.29
N TYR A 113 11.74 -6.35 -4.04
CA TYR A 113 10.84 -5.93 -5.08
C TYR A 113 9.53 -5.32 -4.55
N ALA A 114 8.83 -6.04 -3.66
CA ALA A 114 7.53 -5.63 -3.15
C ALA A 114 7.61 -4.59 -2.02
N TYR A 115 8.77 -4.44 -1.37
CA TYR A 115 8.93 -3.53 -0.23
C TYR A 115 10.07 -2.51 -0.40
N LEU A 116 11.33 -2.94 -0.51
CA LEU A 116 12.46 -2.00 -0.46
C LEU A 116 12.48 -1.01 -1.64
N ILE A 117 12.22 -1.49 -2.86
CA ILE A 117 12.17 -0.64 -4.06
C ILE A 117 11.03 0.39 -3.97
N PRO A 118 9.74 0.01 -3.75
CA PRO A 118 8.67 1.00 -3.71
C PRO A 118 8.80 1.97 -2.53
N ILE A 119 9.11 1.47 -1.32
CA ILE A 119 9.27 2.34 -0.14
C ILE A 119 10.50 3.24 -0.29
N GLY A 120 11.64 2.69 -0.73
CA GLY A 120 12.86 3.46 -0.98
C GLY A 120 12.66 4.52 -2.07
N GLY A 121 11.96 4.18 -3.15
CA GLY A 121 11.60 5.12 -4.22
C GLY A 121 10.72 6.26 -3.73
N ILE A 122 9.71 5.96 -2.90
CA ILE A 122 8.84 6.97 -2.27
C ILE A 122 9.67 7.92 -1.40
N VAL A 123 10.51 7.39 -0.51
CA VAL A 123 11.37 8.19 0.37
C VAL A 123 12.31 9.07 -0.45
N PHE A 124 12.96 8.50 -1.48
CA PHE A 124 13.87 9.24 -2.37
C PHE A 124 13.18 10.41 -3.07
N ILE A 125 11.99 10.18 -3.65
CA ILE A 125 11.21 11.22 -4.32
C ILE A 125 10.85 12.34 -3.35
N TYR A 126 10.43 12.01 -2.13
CA TYR A 126 10.07 13.02 -1.14
C TYR A 126 11.27 13.82 -0.62
N LEU A 127 12.43 13.17 -0.42
CA LEU A 127 13.66 13.89 -0.09
C LEU A 127 14.03 14.90 -1.18
N LYS A 128 13.88 14.53 -2.45
CA LYS A 128 14.08 15.44 -3.59
C LYS A 128 13.08 16.59 -3.59
N LEU A 129 11.81 16.30 -3.34
CA LEU A 129 10.76 17.32 -3.28
C LEU A 129 10.99 18.34 -2.16
N VAL A 130 11.36 17.88 -0.97
CA VAL A 130 11.66 18.76 0.18
C VAL A 130 12.86 19.64 -0.11
N ARG A 131 13.92 19.10 -0.74
CA ARG A 131 15.07 19.89 -1.17
C ARG A 131 14.67 20.97 -2.18
N TYR A 132 13.89 20.61 -3.20
CA TYR A 132 13.38 21.54 -4.20
C TYR A 132 12.58 22.70 -3.59
N VAL A 133 11.69 22.40 -2.62
CA VAL A 133 10.88 23.45 -1.99
C VAL A 133 11.73 24.37 -1.12
N LYS A 134 12.73 23.83 -0.40
CA LYS A 134 13.68 24.66 0.36
C LYS A 134 14.48 25.60 -0.54
N GLU A 135 14.82 25.16 -1.75
CA GLU A 135 15.51 26.00 -2.74
C GLU A 135 14.59 27.08 -3.33
N ILE A 136 13.34 26.75 -3.64
CA ILE A 136 12.33 27.71 -4.10
C ILE A 136 12.09 28.79 -3.06
N HIS A 137 11.95 28.44 -1.78
CA HIS A 137 11.67 29.41 -0.73
C HIS A 137 12.78 30.46 -0.58
N LYS A 138 14.03 30.12 -0.93
CA LYS A 138 15.17 31.05 -0.93
C LYS A 138 15.17 32.00 -2.13
N ARG A 139 14.47 31.66 -3.22
CA ARG A 139 14.38 32.51 -4.42
C ARG A 139 13.11 33.35 -4.32
N VAL A 140 13.19 34.64 -4.67
CA VAL A 140 12.04 35.54 -4.71
C VAL A 140 11.13 35.13 -5.88
N ILE A 141 10.31 34.11 -5.66
CA ILE A 141 9.36 33.56 -6.63
C ILE A 141 7.97 34.13 -6.32
N ALA A 142 7.16 34.33 -7.37
CA ALA A 142 5.80 34.84 -7.25
C ALA A 142 4.99 34.11 -6.17
N VAL A 143 4.31 34.89 -5.32
CA VAL A 143 3.51 34.42 -4.18
C VAL A 143 2.51 33.33 -4.59
N ASN A 144 1.97 33.41 -5.81
CA ASN A 144 1.00 32.43 -6.33
C ASN A 144 1.63 31.04 -6.57
N THR A 145 2.87 31.00 -7.06
CA THR A 145 3.63 29.74 -7.23
C THR A 145 3.99 29.14 -5.88
N LEU A 146 4.37 29.98 -4.91
CA LEU A 146 4.66 29.53 -3.54
C LEU A 146 3.42 28.93 -2.87
N ALA A 147 2.25 29.56 -3.00
CA ALA A 147 0.99 29.05 -2.45
C ALA A 147 0.57 27.72 -3.08
N HIS A 148 0.76 27.56 -4.40
CA HIS A 148 0.52 26.29 -5.08
C HIS A 148 1.47 25.19 -4.57
N VAL A 149 2.78 25.48 -4.48
CA VAL A 149 3.79 24.55 -3.97
C VAL A 149 3.53 24.17 -2.51
N GLN A 150 3.08 25.10 -1.66
CA GLN A 150 2.72 24.82 -0.27
C GLN A 150 1.50 23.88 -0.15
N ARG A 151 0.50 24.03 -1.02
CA ARG A 151 -0.66 23.10 -1.06
C ARG A 151 -0.22 21.70 -1.46
N GLU A 152 0.63 21.58 -2.48
CA GLU A 152 1.22 20.32 -2.90
C GLU A 152 2.06 19.70 -1.76
N LEU A 153 2.81 20.52 -1.02
CA LEU A 153 3.61 20.06 0.12
C LEU A 153 2.75 19.59 1.30
N LYS A 154 1.61 20.23 1.56
CA LYS A 154 0.63 19.76 2.56
C LYS A 154 0.06 18.40 2.16
N MET A 155 -0.19 18.18 0.87
CA MET A 155 -0.58 16.86 0.36
C MET A 155 0.56 15.85 0.48
N VAL A 156 1.81 16.27 0.31
CA VAL A 156 3.01 15.42 0.51
C VAL A 156 3.17 15.01 1.96
N GLN A 157 3.00 15.94 2.90
CA GLN A 157 3.04 15.66 4.34
C GLN A 157 2.02 14.57 4.71
N ARG A 158 0.81 14.64 4.13
CA ARG A 158 -0.21 13.59 4.28
C ARG A 158 0.28 12.23 3.78
N VAL A 159 0.93 12.14 2.61
CA VAL A 159 1.45 10.86 2.11
C VAL A 159 2.65 10.37 2.89
N VAL A 160 3.53 11.25 3.36
CA VAL A 160 4.63 10.87 4.27
C VAL A 160 4.06 10.27 5.55
N ILE A 161 3.02 10.87 6.14
CA ILE A 161 2.33 10.30 7.32
C ILE A 161 1.78 8.90 7.00
N LEU A 162 1.13 8.71 5.84
CA LEU A 162 0.61 7.41 5.41
C LEU A 162 1.72 6.36 5.27
N VAL A 163 2.84 6.73 4.65
CA VAL A 163 4.00 5.86 4.46
C VAL A 163 4.68 5.57 5.81
N SER A 164 4.77 6.55 6.70
CA SER A 164 5.31 6.37 8.05
C SER A 164 4.44 5.42 8.88
N ILE A 165 3.11 5.50 8.77
CA ILE A 165 2.18 4.54 9.39
C ILE A 165 2.43 3.13 8.83
N LEU A 166 2.52 3.01 7.50
CA LEU A 166 2.79 1.74 6.82
C LEU A 166 4.12 1.11 7.24
N VAL A 167 5.17 1.92 7.35
CA VAL A 167 6.50 1.45 7.78
C VAL A 167 6.47 1.09 9.26
N ALA A 168 5.96 1.96 10.14
CA ALA A 168 5.95 1.75 11.58
C ALA A 168 5.15 0.50 11.98
N LEU A 169 4.00 0.27 11.35
CA LEU A 169 3.16 -0.90 11.59
C LEU A 169 3.61 -2.14 10.81
N GLY A 170 4.49 -1.98 9.81
CA GLY A 170 5.19 -3.07 9.13
C GLY A 170 6.46 -3.55 9.86
N VAL A 171 6.96 -2.80 10.85
CA VAL A 171 8.13 -3.18 11.66
C VAL A 171 7.97 -4.56 12.32
N PRO A 172 6.82 -4.91 12.96
CA PRO A 172 6.64 -6.23 13.54
C PRO A 172 6.88 -7.36 12.54
N TYR A 173 6.40 -7.21 11.30
CA TYR A 173 6.62 -8.22 10.24
C TYR A 173 8.10 -8.37 9.91
N ILE A 174 8.83 -7.27 9.73
CA ILE A 174 10.28 -7.31 9.47
C ILE A 174 11.02 -7.92 10.66
N VAL A 175 10.66 -7.56 11.88
CA VAL A 175 11.27 -8.09 13.11
C VAL A 175 11.07 -9.60 13.19
N PHE A 176 9.85 -10.10 12.94
CA PHE A 176 9.58 -11.53 12.94
C PHE A 176 10.28 -12.27 11.79
N LEU A 177 10.37 -11.66 10.61
CA LEU A 177 11.13 -12.20 9.48
C LEU A 177 12.62 -12.31 9.84
N VAL A 178 13.19 -11.29 10.48
CA VAL A 178 14.58 -11.32 10.95
C VAL A 178 14.78 -12.35 12.05
N MET A 179 13.88 -12.42 13.03
CA MET A 179 13.94 -13.44 14.08
C MET A 179 13.89 -14.86 13.50
N SER A 180 13.12 -15.09 12.43
CA SER A 180 13.04 -16.39 11.74
C SER A 180 14.39 -16.83 11.16
N PHE A 181 15.30 -15.90 10.84
CA PHE A 181 16.65 -16.26 10.38
C PHE A 181 17.57 -16.73 11.51
N PHE A 182 17.36 -16.28 12.74
CA PHE A 182 18.27 -16.54 13.86
C PHE A 182 17.72 -17.52 14.89
N THR A 183 16.40 -17.65 14.98
CA THR A 183 15.68 -18.39 16.03
C THR A 183 14.42 -19.03 15.46
N SER A 184 13.98 -20.13 16.06
CA SER A 184 12.67 -20.72 15.76
C SER A 184 11.59 -19.69 16.05
N ALA A 185 10.87 -19.25 15.02
CA ALA A 185 9.81 -18.26 15.18
C ALA A 185 8.73 -18.77 16.16
N PRO A 186 8.20 -17.90 17.05
CA PRO A 186 7.19 -18.30 18.02
C PRO A 186 5.88 -18.69 17.32
N LYS A 187 5.13 -19.65 17.86
CA LYS A 187 3.83 -20.04 17.29
C LYS A 187 2.90 -18.82 17.14
N TYR A 188 2.15 -18.74 16.04
CA TYR A 188 1.23 -17.64 15.70
C TYR A 188 1.87 -16.31 15.26
N TYR A 189 3.18 -16.23 15.12
CA TYR A 189 3.90 -15.03 14.70
C TYR A 189 3.38 -14.42 13.38
N SER A 190 3.17 -15.25 12.35
CA SER A 190 2.69 -14.77 11.05
C SER A 190 1.29 -14.17 11.16
N ARG A 191 0.39 -14.82 11.91
CA ARG A 191 -0.97 -14.33 12.11
C ARG A 191 -0.97 -12.96 12.79
N ILE A 192 -0.16 -12.80 13.84
CA ILE A 192 0.01 -11.50 14.50
C ILE A 192 0.55 -10.47 13.51
N ALA A 193 1.61 -10.81 12.77
CA ALA A 193 2.22 -9.89 11.80
C ALA A 193 1.24 -9.44 10.71
N TYR A 194 0.46 -10.36 10.13
CA TYR A 194 -0.58 -10.04 9.14
C TYR A 194 -1.68 -9.16 9.73
N THR A 195 -2.13 -9.40 10.96
CA THR A 195 -3.13 -8.52 11.58
C THR A 195 -2.62 -7.09 11.77
N PHE A 196 -1.35 -6.90 12.14
CA PHE A 196 -0.75 -5.57 12.20
C PHE A 196 -0.65 -4.91 10.81
N ALA A 197 -0.29 -5.69 9.79
CA ALA A 197 -0.26 -5.22 8.41
C ALA A 197 -1.67 -4.80 7.92
N ASP A 198 -2.70 -5.59 8.21
CA ASP A 198 -4.08 -5.29 7.83
C ASP A 198 -4.60 -4.03 8.54
N ILE A 199 -4.35 -3.91 9.85
CA ILE A 199 -4.68 -2.69 10.63
C ILE A 199 -3.98 -1.48 10.03
N SER A 200 -2.72 -1.63 9.60
CA SER A 200 -1.98 -0.57 8.93
C SER A 200 -2.63 -0.14 7.63
N VAL A 201 -2.98 -1.09 6.78
CA VAL A 201 -3.64 -0.82 5.49
C VAL A 201 -4.99 -0.15 5.71
N MET A 202 -5.79 -0.64 6.68
CA MET A 202 -7.07 -0.01 7.04
C MET A 202 -6.87 1.43 7.53
N SER A 203 -5.88 1.67 8.38
CA SER A 203 -5.54 3.01 8.88
C SER A 203 -5.16 3.96 7.74
N VAL A 204 -4.37 3.47 6.78
CA VAL A 204 -3.98 4.23 5.58
C VAL A 204 -5.20 4.55 4.71
N MET A 205 -6.11 3.60 4.50
CA MET A 205 -7.34 3.83 3.72
C MET A 205 -8.26 4.84 4.39
N ILE A 206 -8.42 4.78 5.72
CA ILE A 206 -9.19 5.77 6.49
C ILE A 206 -8.57 7.16 6.36
N ALA A 207 -7.26 7.27 6.51
CA ALA A 207 -6.56 8.54 6.38
C ALA A 207 -6.64 9.10 4.94
N LEU A 208 -6.49 8.26 3.91
CA LEU A 208 -6.71 8.65 2.51
C LEU A 208 -8.13 9.18 2.28
N PHE A 209 -9.14 8.51 2.83
CA PHE A 209 -10.53 8.95 2.76
C PHE A 209 -10.71 10.33 3.42
N GLN A 210 -10.15 10.53 4.62
CA GLN A 210 -10.21 11.84 5.29
C GLN A 210 -9.50 12.95 4.54
N PHE A 211 -8.40 12.63 3.85
CA PHE A 211 -7.61 13.60 3.10
C PHE A 211 -8.17 13.93 1.72
N THR A 212 -9.05 13.09 1.17
CA THR A 212 -9.68 13.33 -0.13
C THR A 212 -10.89 14.25 0.03
N ASP A 213 -10.59 15.53 0.27
CA ASP A 213 -11.57 16.62 0.44
C ASP A 213 -12.69 16.67 -0.64
N PRO A 214 -12.46 16.45 -1.96
CA PRO A 214 -13.54 16.49 -2.94
C PRO A 214 -14.55 15.33 -2.79
N ILE A 215 -14.10 14.14 -2.38
CA ILE A 215 -14.98 12.98 -2.17
C ILE A 215 -15.82 13.19 -0.91
N LYS A 216 -15.18 13.62 0.19
CA LYS A 216 -15.88 13.97 1.43
C LYS A 216 -16.94 15.04 1.18
N THR A 217 -16.59 16.08 0.41
CA THR A 217 -17.52 17.17 0.07
C THR A 217 -18.66 16.67 -0.81
N TYR A 218 -18.39 15.82 -1.81
CA TYR A 218 -19.41 15.21 -2.67
C TYR A 218 -20.38 14.31 -1.88
N ILE A 219 -19.85 13.43 -1.02
CA ILE A 219 -20.64 12.54 -0.16
C ILE A 219 -21.46 13.36 0.83
N MET A 220 -20.86 14.34 1.53
CA MET A 220 -21.58 15.22 2.45
C MET A 220 -22.69 15.97 1.71
N ARG A 221 -22.46 16.47 0.49
CA ARG A 221 -23.51 17.13 -0.30
C ARG A 221 -24.65 16.18 -0.68
N THR A 222 -24.33 14.92 -0.94
CA THR A 222 -25.31 13.88 -1.32
C THR A 222 -26.14 13.45 -0.12
N ILE A 223 -25.52 13.30 1.05
CA ILE A 223 -26.18 12.97 2.32
C ILE A 223 -27.00 14.15 2.85
N ASN A 224 -26.51 15.38 2.73
CA ASN A 224 -27.22 16.60 3.16
C ASN A 224 -28.20 17.16 2.13
N ARG A 225 -28.51 16.46 1.03
CA ARG A 225 -29.65 16.80 0.17
C ARG A 225 -30.95 16.51 0.93
N ARG A 226 -31.31 17.40 1.85
CA ARG A 226 -32.70 17.54 2.30
C ARG A 226 -33.53 17.99 1.09
N PRO A 227 -34.71 17.42 0.83
CA PRO A 227 -35.61 17.96 -0.18
C PRO A 227 -35.99 19.39 0.25
N ASN A 228 -35.70 20.37 -0.60
CA ASN A 228 -36.15 21.74 -0.40
C ASN A 228 -37.67 21.72 -0.24
N THR A 229 -38.14 22.00 0.97
CA THR A 229 -39.56 22.15 1.26
C THR A 229 -40.01 23.43 0.56
N VAL A 230 -40.67 23.29 -0.58
CA VAL A 230 -41.30 24.42 -1.27
C VAL A 230 -42.47 24.86 -0.39
N VAL A 231 -42.28 25.91 0.40
CA VAL A 231 -43.37 26.57 1.10
C VAL A 231 -44.11 27.41 0.06
N ALA A 232 -45.27 26.94 -0.38
CA ALA A 232 -46.18 27.72 -1.19
C ALA A 232 -46.68 28.91 -0.37
N ILE A 233 -46.24 30.12 -0.72
CA ILE A 233 -46.82 31.36 -0.20
C ILE A 233 -48.17 31.51 -0.89
N ARG A 234 -49.24 31.25 -0.16
CA ARG A 234 -50.62 31.51 -0.62
C ARG A 234 -50.85 33.02 -0.53
N THR A 235 -50.81 33.68 -1.69
CA THR A 235 -51.32 35.05 -1.88
C THR A 235 -52.84 35.07 -1.83
#